data_AF-A0A2N5UZY3-F1
#
_entry.id   AF-A0A2N5UZY3-F1
#
_cell.length_a   1.000
_cell.length_b   1.000
_cell.length_c   1.000
_cell.angle_alpha   90.00
_cell.angle_beta   90.00
_cell.angle_gamma   90.00
#
_symmetry.space_group_name_H-M   'P 1'
#
loop_
_entity.id
_entity.type
_entity.pdbx_description
1 polymer ?
#
loop_
_entity_poly.entity_id
_entity_poly.type
_entity_poly.pdbx_seq_one_letter_code
_entity_poly.pdbx_strand_id
1 'polypeptide(L)'
;MRWAINQHQQLQKIINAFDEPNPRDCDQLAVLINHPILQSLDHFARILAAESVIHPAYMKLTNNQVLWNDFCNQLVRNTTSQLDNHEVCAAWSVQMN
;
A
#
# COMPACT_ATOMS: atom_id res chain seq x y z
N MET A 1 -1.77 -10.70 -8.48
CA MET A 1 -1.44 -9.33 -8.95
C MET A 1 -2.47 -8.30 -8.51
N ARG A 2 -3.74 -8.33 -8.97
CA ARG A 2 -4.78 -7.31 -8.65
C ARG A 2 -4.90 -6.92 -7.17
N TRP A 3 -5.01 -7.91 -6.28
CA TRP A 3 -5.08 -7.64 -4.83
C TRP A 3 -3.88 -6.83 -4.34
N ALA A 4 -2.67 -7.24 -4.70
CA ALA A 4 -1.43 -6.56 -4.29
C ALA A 4 -1.35 -5.15 -4.89
N ILE A 5 -1.78 -4.95 -6.14
CA ILE A 5 -1.86 -3.62 -6.76
C ILE A 5 -2.74 -2.69 -5.94
N ASN A 6 -3.95 -3.15 -5.61
CA ASN A 6 -4.91 -2.36 -4.84
C ASN A 6 -4.39 -2.06 -3.42
N GLN A 7 -3.78 -3.04 -2.76
CA GLN A 7 -3.20 -2.84 -1.43
C GLN A 7 -2.02 -1.86 -1.46
N HIS A 8 -1.17 -1.93 -2.50
CA HIS A 8 -0.04 -1.03 -2.67
C HIS A 8 -0.55 0.41 -2.85
N GLN A 9 -1.55 0.62 -3.71
CA GLN A 9 -2.16 1.94 -3.90
C GLN A 9 -2.77 2.48 -2.62
N GLN A 10 -3.45 1.65 -1.83
CA GLN A 10 -4.04 2.06 -0.55
C GLN A 10 -2.95 2.47 0.46
N LEU A 11 -1.94 1.62 0.65
CA LEU A 11 -0.85 1.91 1.58
C LEU A 11 -0.02 3.12 1.15
N GLN A 12 0.26 3.27 -0.15
CA GLN A 12 0.96 4.43 -0.70
C GLN A 12 0.18 5.73 -0.46
N LYS A 13 -1.15 5.72 -0.63
CA LYS A 13 -1.98 6.89 -0.29
C LYS A 13 -1.87 7.28 1.18
N ILE A 14 -1.88 6.30 2.09
CA ILE A 14 -1.72 6.56 3.53
C ILE A 14 -0.31 7.07 3.83
N ILE A 15 0.72 6.51 3.18
CA ILE A 15 2.11 6.98 3.33
C ILE A 15 2.24 8.44 2.92
N ASN A 16 1.75 8.79 1.73
CA ASN A 16 1.82 10.16 1.22
C ASN A 16 1.07 11.15 2.13
N ALA A 17 0.00 10.70 2.79
CA ALA A 17 -0.76 11.55 3.72
C ALA A 17 0.04 11.94 4.97
N PHE A 18 1.08 11.19 5.37
CA PHE A 18 1.95 11.61 6.48
C PHE A 18 2.79 12.85 6.13
N ASP A 19 3.09 13.06 4.84
CA ASP A 19 3.85 14.22 4.36
C ASP A 19 2.98 15.46 4.11
N GLU A 20 1.65 15.31 4.19
CA GLU A 20 0.72 16.41 3.97
C GLU A 20 0.63 17.34 5.21
N PRO A 21 0.37 18.64 5.02
CA PRO A 21 0.23 19.58 6.14
C PRO A 21 -0.88 19.22 7.13
N ASN A 22 -1.89 18.46 6.67
CA ASN A 22 -3.00 17.99 7.49
C ASN A 22 -3.27 16.49 7.24
N PRO A 23 -2.52 15.59 7.88
CA PRO A 23 -2.63 14.14 7.67
C PRO A 23 -4.01 13.54 7.97
N ARG A 24 -4.87 14.28 8.68
CA ARG A 24 -6.22 13.84 9.06
C ARG A 24 -7.23 13.93 7.91
N ASP A 25 -6.91 14.62 6.82
CA ASP A 25 -7.78 14.71 5.64
C ASP A 25 -7.82 13.38 4.86
N CYS A 26 -6.88 12.48 5.14
CA CYS A 26 -6.96 11.09 4.73
C CYS A 26 -7.81 10.27 5.72
N ASP A 27 -9.04 9.90 5.33
CA ASP A 27 -9.98 9.12 6.15
C ASP A 27 -9.33 7.86 6.77
N GLN A 28 -8.51 7.16 5.99
CA GLN A 28 -7.85 5.92 6.41
C GLN A 28 -6.81 6.17 7.52
N LEU A 29 -6.05 7.25 7.38
CA LEU A 29 -5.07 7.65 8.40
C LEU A 29 -5.77 8.19 9.65
N ALA A 30 -6.87 8.94 9.48
CA ALA A 30 -7.68 9.44 10.58
C ALA A 30 -8.24 8.31 11.45
N VAL A 31 -8.70 7.21 10.85
CA VAL A 31 -9.15 6.02 11.59
C VAL A 31 -8.02 5.44 12.45
N LEU A 32 -6.81 5.34 11.91
CA LEU A 32 -5.66 4.77 12.60
C LEU A 32 -5.19 5.67 13.77
N ILE A 33 -5.05 6.97 13.53
CA ILE A 33 -4.64 7.96 14.55
C ILE A 33 -5.65 8.05 15.69
N ASN A 34 -6.94 7.90 15.39
CA ASN A 34 -8.00 7.96 16.39
C ASN A 34 -8.29 6.60 17.06
N HIS A 35 -7.52 5.55 16.74
CA HIS A 35 -7.75 4.24 17.31
C HIS A 35 -7.66 4.27 18.85
N PRO A 36 -8.58 3.61 19.60
CA PRO A 36 -8.64 3.68 21.06
C PRO A 36 -7.32 3.34 21.76
N ILE A 37 -6.55 2.39 21.21
CA ILE A 37 -5.24 1.98 21.77
C ILE A 37 -4.20 3.11 21.78
N LEU A 38 -4.36 4.12 20.90
CA LEU A 38 -3.45 5.26 20.80
C LEU A 38 -3.95 6.48 21.58
N GLN A 39 -5.15 6.42 22.19
CA GLN A 39 -5.75 7.59 22.86
C GLN A 39 -4.97 8.04 24.10
N SER A 40 -4.14 7.18 24.68
CA SER A 40 -3.23 7.54 25.77
C SER A 40 -2.00 8.34 25.31
N LEU A 41 -1.74 8.40 24.00
CA LEU A 41 -0.62 9.15 23.42
C LEU A 41 -1.04 10.58 23.06
N ASP A 42 -0.09 11.51 23.02
CA ASP A 42 -0.31 12.83 22.44
C ASP A 42 -0.46 12.76 20.91
N HIS A 43 -0.88 13.86 20.28
CA HIS A 43 -1.17 13.85 18.84
C HIS A 43 0.03 13.45 17.98
N PHE A 44 1.22 13.95 18.30
CA PHE A 44 2.43 13.67 17.52
C PHE A 44 2.83 12.20 17.69
N ALA A 45 2.78 11.68 18.91
CA ALA A 45 3.04 10.27 19.20
C ALA A 45 2.04 9.32 18.52
N ARG A 46 0.77 9.72 18.34
CA ARG A 46 -0.21 8.93 17.56
C ARG A 46 0.14 8.85 16.08
N ILE A 47 0.64 9.95 15.50
CA ILE A 47 1.08 9.98 14.10
C ILE A 47 2.28 9.03 13.93
N LEU A 48 3.30 9.15 14.78
CA LEU A 48 4.47 8.26 14.74
C LEU A 48 4.09 6.78 14.94
N ALA A 49 3.17 6.50 15.87
CA ALA A 49 2.68 5.15 16.08
C ALA A 49 1.96 4.61 14.82
N ALA A 50 1.10 5.42 14.19
CA ALA A 50 0.45 5.07 12.94
C ALA A 50 1.46 4.80 11.82
N GLU A 51 2.46 5.66 11.66
CA GLU A 51 3.55 5.52 10.68
C GLU A 51 4.34 4.22 10.90
N SER A 52 4.66 3.90 12.16
CA SER A 52 5.37 2.67 12.54
C SER A 52 4.61 1.37 12.22
N VAL A 53 3.30 1.45 11.98
CA VAL A 53 2.47 0.32 11.55
C VAL A 53 2.37 0.26 10.02
N ILE A 54 2.14 1.40 9.38
CA ILE A 54 1.90 1.48 7.94
C ILE A 54 3.18 1.25 7.14
N HIS A 55 4.29 1.86 7.54
CA HIS A 55 5.54 1.79 6.78
C HIS A 55 6.08 0.35 6.65
N PRO A 56 6.13 -0.48 7.72
CA PRO A 56 6.51 -1.89 7.58
C PRO A 56 5.52 -2.70 6.74
N ALA A 57 4.22 -2.40 6.82
CA ALA A 57 3.21 -3.09 6.02
C ALA A 57 3.40 -2.83 4.51
N TYR A 58 3.69 -1.58 4.14
CA TYR A 58 4.03 -1.20 2.77
C TYR A 58 5.32 -1.87 2.30
N MET A 59 6.39 -1.80 3.08
CA MET A 59 7.66 -2.45 2.75
C MET A 59 7.52 -3.96 2.54
N LYS A 60 6.74 -4.64 3.40
CA LYS A 60 6.45 -6.07 3.24
C LYS A 60 5.72 -6.36 1.93
N LEU A 61 4.73 -5.53 1.58
CA LEU A 61 3.99 -5.70 0.33
C LEU A 61 4.89 -5.49 -0.89
N THR A 62 5.67 -4.40 -0.93
CA THR A 62 6.60 -4.11 -2.03
C THR A 62 7.63 -5.23 -2.18
N ASN A 63 8.20 -5.72 -1.09
CA ASN A 63 9.11 -6.87 -1.12
C ASN A 63 8.45 -8.12 -1.72
N ASN A 64 7.20 -8.42 -1.33
CA ASN A 64 6.46 -9.53 -1.93
C ASN A 64 6.22 -9.33 -3.43
N GLN A 65 5.93 -8.10 -3.86
CA GLN A 65 5.77 -7.81 -5.29
C GLN A 65 7.08 -8.00 -6.07
N VAL A 66 8.23 -7.59 -5.52
CA VAL A 66 9.55 -7.87 -6.10
C VAL A 66 9.78 -9.36 -6.24
N LEU A 67 9.58 -10.13 -5.17
CA LEU A 67 9.80 -11.58 -5.15
C LEU A 67 8.90 -12.33 -6.14
N TRP A 68 7.66 -11.86 -6.31
CA TRP A 68 6.69 -12.51 -7.18
C TRP A 68 6.68 -11.99 -8.61
N ASN A 69 7.43 -10.92 -8.92
CA ASN A 69 7.35 -10.23 -10.20
C ASN A 69 7.55 -11.18 -11.38
N ASP A 70 8.66 -11.93 -11.37
CA ASP A 70 9.02 -12.80 -12.49
C ASP A 70 8.01 -13.94 -12.64
N PHE A 71 7.62 -14.57 -11.53
CA PHE A 71 6.63 -15.65 -11.52
C PHE A 71 5.27 -15.17 -12.04
N CYS A 72 4.78 -14.03 -11.55
CA CYS A 72 3.50 -13.46 -11.96
C CYS A 72 3.51 -13.09 -13.45
N ASN A 73 4.58 -12.48 -13.94
CA ASN A 73 4.71 -12.14 -15.36
C ASN A 73 4.77 -13.38 -16.25
N GLN A 74 5.50 -14.43 -15.84
CA GLN A 74 5.51 -15.70 -16.55
C GLN A 74 4.14 -16.36 -16.59
N LEU A 75 3.44 -16.38 -15.44
CA LEU A 75 2.10 -16.96 -15.36
C LEU A 75 1.14 -16.26 -16.33
N VAL A 76 1.08 -14.93 -16.33
CA VAL A 76 0.19 -14.17 -17.24
C VAL A 76 0.51 -14.45 -18.71
N ARG A 77 1.80 -14.56 -19.08
CA ARG A 77 2.23 -14.85 -20.47
C ARG A 77 1.92 -16.28 -20.90
N ASN A 78 1.97 -17.23 -19.98
CA ASN A 78 1.82 -18.66 -20.27
C ASN A 78 0.37 -19.16 -20.12
N THR A 79 -0.54 -18.34 -19.61
CA THR A 79 -1.97 -18.64 -19.52
C THR A 79 -2.77 -17.99 -20.65
N THR A 80 -3.94 -18.53 -20.96
CA THR A 80 -4.88 -17.91 -21.91
C THR A 80 -5.16 -16.47 -21.51
N SER A 81 -5.02 -15.56 -22.48
CA SER A 81 -5.21 -14.12 -22.26
C SER A 81 -6.61 -13.83 -21.71
N GLN A 82 -6.68 -13.02 -20.66
CA GLN A 82 -7.91 -12.51 -20.08
C GLN A 82 -8.06 -11.02 -20.43
N LEU A 83 -9.30 -10.53 -20.45
CA LEU A 83 -9.67 -9.19 -20.93
C LEU A 83 -8.81 -8.07 -20.29
N ASP A 84 -8.49 -8.18 -19.01
CA ASP A 84 -7.81 -7.12 -18.25
C ASP A 84 -6.33 -7.43 -17.95
N ASN A 85 -5.72 -8.44 -18.58
CA ASN A 85 -4.31 -8.79 -18.32
C ASN A 85 -3.37 -7.62 -18.59
N HIS A 86 -3.63 -6.85 -19.66
CA HIS A 86 -2.80 -5.70 -20.02
C HIS A 86 -2.84 -4.61 -18.95
N GLU A 87 -4.02 -4.26 -18.45
CA GLU A 87 -4.19 -3.25 -17.40
C GLU A 87 -3.51 -3.67 -16.10
N VAL A 88 -3.68 -4.95 -15.71
CA VAL A 88 -3.05 -5.50 -14.50
C VAL A 88 -1.52 -5.49 -14.61
N CYS A 89 -0.96 -5.89 -15.75
CA CYS A 89 0.49 -5.87 -15.98
C CYS A 89 1.04 -4.44 -16.02
N ALA A 90 0.31 -3.49 -16.62
CA ALA A 90 0.72 -2.09 -16.67
C ALA A 90 0.74 -1.48 -15.26
N ALA A 91 -0.35 -1.64 -14.49
CA ALA A 91 -0.45 -1.12 -13.13
C ALA A 91 0.57 -1.78 -12.18
N TRP A 92 0.81 -3.09 -12.33
CA TRP A 92 1.88 -3.77 -11.60
C TRP A 92 3.25 -3.18 -11.92
N SER A 93 3.58 -3.02 -13.22
CA SER A 93 4.89 -2.50 -13.64
C SER A 93 5.15 -1.08 -13.12
N VAL A 94 4.12 -0.23 -13.06
CA VAL A 94 4.22 1.12 -12.47
C VAL A 94 4.60 1.09 -11.00
N GLN A 95 4.16 0.08 -10.24
CA GLN A 95 4.50 -0.06 -8.82
C GLN A 95 5.85 -0.71 -8.56
N MET A 96 6.42 -1.35 -9.57
CA MET A 96 7.70 -2.04 -9.51
C MET A 96 8.88 -1.17 -9.97
N ASN A 97 8.61 -0.05 -10.63
CA ASN A 97 9.58 0.94 -11.08
C ASN A 97 9.70 2.09 -10.09
#